data_AF-A0A0R0LZY4-F1
#
_entry.id   AF-A0A0R0LZY4-F1
#
_cell.length_a   1.000
_cell.length_b   1.000
_cell.length_c   1.000
_cell.angle_alpha   90.00
_cell.angle_beta   90.00
_cell.angle_gamma   90.00
#
_symmetry.space_group_name_H-M   'P 1'
#
loop_
_entity.id
_entity.type
_entity.pdbx_description
1 polymer ?
#
loop_
_entity_poly.entity_id
_entity_poly.type
_entity_poly.pdbx_seq_one_letter_code
_entity_poly.pdbx_strand_id
1 'polypeptide(L)'
;MIRQDKFTFISEYIFHIDEIIKRLAICSKYNKSQITALREKIFFKKLHPNVRLKMIESNITSISDAIDFIERIENEILISISKKENKSHGNQMWCTHCRKPTHKTENCFSSKKEKKLFKTTLENKRRFQSLKQENSDK
;
A
#
# COMPACT_ATOMS: atom_id res chain seq x y z
N MET A 1 17.63 25.33 -8.31
CA MET A 1 18.73 24.35 -8.55
C MET A 1 18.15 22.94 -8.48
N ILE A 2 18.31 22.15 -9.56
CA ILE A 2 17.94 20.71 -9.60
C ILE A 2 18.95 19.93 -8.76
N ARG A 3 18.43 19.12 -7.83
CA ARG A 3 19.17 18.17 -7.01
C ARG A 3 18.27 16.93 -6.84
N GLN A 4 18.85 15.73 -6.83
CA GLN A 4 18.07 14.48 -6.78
C GLN A 4 17.22 14.35 -5.50
N ASP A 5 17.70 14.89 -4.37
CA ASP A 5 17.02 14.91 -3.05
C ASP A 5 15.62 15.56 -3.07
N LYS A 6 15.27 16.28 -4.14
CA LYS A 6 13.97 16.93 -4.32
C LYS A 6 12.93 16.08 -5.07
N PHE A 7 13.32 14.89 -5.52
CA PHE A 7 12.47 14.01 -6.33
C PHE A 7 12.33 12.66 -5.63
N THR A 8 11.16 12.05 -5.79
CA THR A 8 10.88 10.75 -5.17
C THR A 8 11.46 9.63 -6.01
N PHE A 9 11.33 9.76 -7.34
CA PHE A 9 11.74 8.77 -8.32
C PHE A 9 12.83 9.31 -9.24
N ILE A 10 13.67 8.41 -9.73
CA ILE A 10 14.72 8.75 -10.68
C ILE A 10 14.15 9.28 -12.01
N SER A 11 12.99 8.78 -12.42
CA SER A 11 12.28 9.20 -13.64
C SER A 11 11.92 10.69 -13.64
N GLU A 12 11.42 11.21 -12.51
CA GLU A 12 11.12 12.63 -12.32
C GLU A 12 12.38 13.48 -12.41
N TYR A 13 13.45 13.03 -11.75
CA TYR A 13 14.74 13.71 -11.77
C TYR A 13 15.32 13.83 -13.19
N ILE A 14 15.26 12.74 -13.97
CA ILE A 14 15.72 12.72 -15.37
C ILE A 14 14.89 13.66 -16.22
N PHE A 15 13.56 13.62 -16.09
CA PHE A 15 12.66 14.49 -16.85
C PHE A 15 13.04 15.98 -16.68
N HIS A 16 13.30 16.41 -15.45
CA HIS A 16 13.68 17.79 -15.18
C HIS A 16 15.09 18.15 -15.70
N ILE A 17 16.02 17.20 -15.69
CA ILE A 17 17.33 17.39 -16.33
C ILE A 17 17.15 17.61 -17.83
N ASP A 18 16.37 16.76 -18.48
CA ASP A 18 16.16 16.81 -19.93
C ASP A 18 15.45 18.11 -20.33
N GLU A 19 14.49 18.59 -19.53
CA GLU A 19 13.86 19.90 -19.75
C GLU A 19 14.84 21.08 -19.65
N ILE A 20 15.77 21.06 -18.70
CA ILE A 20 16.82 22.09 -18.62
C ILE A 20 17.72 22.03 -19.85
N ILE A 21 18.13 20.83 -20.25
CA ILE A 21 19.05 20.64 -21.37
C ILE A 21 18.42 21.09 -22.67
N LYS A 22 17.13 20.78 -22.91
CA LYS A 22 16.39 21.29 -24.07
C LYS A 22 16.41 22.81 -24.13
N ARG A 23 16.13 23.48 -23.01
CA ARG A 23 16.14 24.95 -22.94
C ARG A 23 17.54 25.51 -23.21
N LEU A 24 18.58 24.92 -22.62
CA LEU A 24 19.97 25.33 -22.85
C LEU A 24 20.41 25.08 -24.30
N ALA A 25 20.00 23.97 -24.90
CA ALA A 25 20.32 23.63 -26.29
C ALA A 25 19.74 24.66 -27.27
N ILE A 26 18.52 25.15 -27.01
CA ILE A 26 17.88 26.22 -27.80
C ILE A 26 18.68 27.52 -27.69
N CYS A 27 19.06 27.93 -26.47
CA CYS A 27 19.78 29.19 -26.24
C CYS A 27 21.22 29.17 -26.78
N SER A 28 21.92 28.04 -26.70
CA SER A 28 23.36 27.95 -26.99
C SER A 28 23.70 27.26 -28.32
N LYS A 29 22.69 26.82 -29.10
CA LYS A 29 22.85 26.09 -30.38
C LYS A 29 23.81 24.89 -30.28
N TYR A 30 23.71 24.11 -29.20
CA TYR A 30 24.57 22.94 -29.00
C TYR A 30 24.30 21.84 -30.03
N ASN A 31 25.36 21.15 -30.43
CA ASN A 31 25.25 19.94 -31.25
C ASN A 31 24.86 18.72 -30.39
N LYS A 32 24.44 17.61 -31.03
CA LYS A 32 23.98 16.41 -30.32
C LYS A 32 25.00 15.86 -29.31
N SER A 33 26.29 15.86 -29.65
CA SER A 33 27.35 15.36 -28.77
C SER A 33 27.51 16.23 -27.51
N GLN A 34 27.49 17.55 -27.69
CA GLN A 34 27.54 18.52 -26.59
C GLN A 34 26.33 18.38 -25.65
N ILE A 35 25.15 18.13 -26.22
CA ILE A 35 23.93 17.87 -25.45
C ILE A 35 24.10 16.63 -24.57
N THR A 36 24.60 15.52 -25.12
CA THR A 36 24.85 14.29 -24.36
C THR A 36 25.88 14.49 -23.25
N ALA A 37 27.02 15.11 -23.55
CA ALA A 37 28.06 15.38 -22.56
C ALA A 37 27.57 16.32 -21.45
N LEU A 38 26.73 17.32 -21.79
CA LEU A 38 26.12 18.21 -20.82
C LEU A 38 25.13 17.47 -19.92
N ARG A 39 24.36 16.54 -20.50
CA ARG A 39 23.45 15.65 -19.76
C ARG A 39 24.18 14.83 -18.72
N GLU A 40 25.23 14.13 -19.12
CA GLU A 40 26.09 13.33 -18.23
C GLU A 40 26.65 14.18 -17.10
N LYS A 41 27.23 15.32 -17.47
CA LYS A 41 27.83 16.22 -16.50
C LYS A 41 26.81 16.72 -15.48
N ILE A 42 25.61 17.12 -15.89
CA ILE A 42 24.58 17.64 -14.98
C ILE A 42 24.03 16.51 -14.10
N PHE A 43 23.73 15.35 -14.69
CA PHE A 43 23.22 14.17 -14.00
C PHE A 43 24.15 13.76 -12.86
N PHE A 44 25.39 13.37 -13.16
CA PHE A 44 26.33 12.89 -12.14
C PHE A 44 26.77 13.95 -11.12
N LYS A 45 26.74 15.23 -11.50
CA LYS A 45 27.08 16.35 -10.58
C LYS A 45 25.97 16.63 -9.58
N LYS A 46 24.70 16.39 -9.95
CA LYS A 46 23.53 16.71 -9.12
C LYS A 46 22.86 15.47 -8.51
N LEU A 47 23.36 14.28 -8.83
CA LEU A 47 23.00 13.03 -8.19
C LEU A 47 23.38 13.05 -6.71
N HIS A 48 22.60 12.37 -5.89
CA HIS A 48 22.84 12.27 -4.45
C HIS A 48 24.19 11.57 -4.19
N PRO A 49 25.05 12.11 -3.28
CA PRO A 49 26.39 11.56 -3.06
C PRO A 49 26.40 10.07 -2.72
N ASN A 50 25.48 9.61 -1.87
CA ASN A 50 25.40 8.20 -1.47
C ASN A 50 25.01 7.28 -2.65
N VAL A 51 24.17 7.75 -3.58
CA VAL A 51 23.81 6.98 -4.77
C VAL A 51 25.01 6.90 -5.70
N ARG A 52 25.71 8.02 -5.88
CA ARG A 52 26.94 8.08 -6.68
C ARG A 52 28.03 7.16 -6.14
N LEU A 53 28.21 7.08 -4.82
CA LEU A 53 29.15 6.15 -4.20
C LEU A 53 28.80 4.68 -4.52
N LYS A 54 27.53 4.29 -4.32
CA LYS A 54 27.06 2.94 -4.64
C LYS A 54 27.23 2.56 -6.12
N MET A 55 27.06 3.53 -7.01
CA MET A 55 27.28 3.33 -8.44
C MET A 55 28.75 3.08 -8.76
N ILE A 56 29.67 3.82 -8.12
CA ILE A 56 31.11 3.60 -8.27
C ILE A 56 31.48 2.20 -7.74
N GLU A 57 30.96 1.80 -6.59
CA GLU A 57 31.14 0.44 -6.04
C GLU A 57 30.63 -0.65 -6.98
N SER A 58 29.58 -0.35 -7.76
CA SER A 58 28.97 -1.26 -8.73
C SER A 58 29.57 -1.15 -10.14
N ASN A 59 30.66 -0.39 -10.33
CA ASN A 59 31.31 -0.11 -11.62
C ASN A 59 30.35 0.46 -12.70
N ILE A 60 29.37 1.24 -12.28
CA ILE A 60 28.39 1.86 -13.19
C ILE A 60 28.94 3.21 -13.68
N THR A 61 29.15 3.33 -14.99
CA THR A 61 29.76 4.51 -15.61
C THR A 61 28.85 5.24 -16.60
N SER A 62 27.83 4.57 -17.16
CA SER A 62 26.90 5.18 -18.11
C SER A 62 25.65 5.72 -17.41
N ILE A 63 24.99 6.73 -18.00
CA ILE A 63 23.68 7.19 -17.52
C ILE A 63 22.65 6.06 -17.63
N SER A 64 22.65 5.29 -18.72
CA SER A 64 21.62 4.25 -18.93
C SER A 64 21.67 3.23 -17.79
N ASP A 65 22.86 2.71 -17.51
CA ASP A 65 23.07 1.74 -16.44
C ASP A 65 22.76 2.34 -15.05
N ALA A 66 23.02 3.64 -14.87
CA ALA A 66 22.67 4.37 -13.65
C ALA A 66 21.16 4.39 -13.42
N ILE A 67 20.39 4.71 -14.46
CA ILE A 67 18.94 4.77 -14.40
C ILE A 67 18.40 3.39 -14.07
N ASP A 68 18.81 2.36 -14.83
CA ASP A 68 18.36 0.99 -14.64
C ASP A 68 18.72 0.43 -13.26
N PHE A 69 19.87 0.84 -12.71
CA PHE A 69 20.27 0.47 -11.36
C PHE A 69 19.39 1.12 -10.29
N ILE A 70 19.16 2.42 -10.39
CA ILE A 70 18.35 3.15 -9.40
C ILE A 70 16.89 2.71 -9.47
N GLU A 71 16.34 2.57 -10.68
CA GLU A 71 14.96 2.15 -10.89
C GLU A 71 14.70 0.73 -10.36
N ARG A 72 15.67 -0.19 -10.48
CA ARG A 72 15.58 -1.50 -9.83
C ARG A 72 15.47 -1.40 -8.31
N ILE A 73 16.31 -0.56 -7.68
CA ILE A 73 16.27 -0.35 -6.23
C ILE A 73 14.94 0.27 -5.80
N GLU A 74 14.45 1.27 -6.52
CA GLU A 74 13.15 1.91 -6.27
C GLU A 74 12.01 0.88 -6.32
N ASN A 75 12.01 0.00 -7.34
CA ASN A 75 11.03 -1.06 -7.47
C ASN A 75 11.12 -2.10 -6.34
N GLU A 76 12.32 -2.50 -5.92
CA GLU A 76 12.52 -3.41 -4.79
C GLU A 76 11.96 -2.82 -3.47
N ILE A 77 12.14 -1.53 -3.25
CA ILE A 77 11.59 -0.81 -2.10
C ILE A 77 10.06 -0.81 -2.15
N LEU A 78 9.45 -0.47 -3.30
CA LEU A 78 7.99 -0.47 -3.47
C LEU A 78 7.37 -1.85 -3.21
N ILE A 79 7.99 -2.91 -3.73
CA ILE A 79 7.57 -4.30 -3.48
C ILE A 79 7.70 -4.65 -1.99
N SER A 80 8.76 -4.17 -1.33
CA SER A 80 8.97 -4.43 0.10
C SER A 80 7.95 -3.74 0.99
N ILE A 81 7.54 -2.52 0.64
CA ILE A 81 6.48 -1.77 1.33
C ILE A 81 5.14 -2.49 1.19
N SER A 82 4.74 -2.86 -0.04
CA SER A 82 3.47 -3.57 -0.27
C SER A 82 3.41 -4.93 0.43
N LYS A 83 4.54 -5.66 0.51
CA LYS A 83 4.62 -6.92 1.27
C LYS A 83 4.51 -6.72 2.79
N LYS A 84 4.96 -5.58 3.34
CA LYS A 84 4.82 -5.27 4.78
C LYS A 84 3.40 -4.89 5.14
N GLU A 85 2.69 -4.14 4.30
CA GLU A 85 1.28 -3.81 4.50
C GLU A 85 0.42 -5.09 4.56
N ASN A 86 0.67 -6.03 3.63
CA ASN A 86 0.00 -7.32 3.58
C ASN A 86 0.30 -8.25 4.79
N LYS A 87 1.39 -8.01 5.52
CA LYS A 87 1.73 -8.77 6.75
C LYS A 87 1.20 -8.11 8.03
N SER A 88 0.67 -6.89 7.97
CA SER A 88 0.18 -6.16 9.16
C SER A 88 -1.25 -6.51 9.56
N HIS A 89 -1.99 -7.29 8.75
CA HIS A 89 -3.27 -7.87 9.15
C HIS A 89 -3.08 -9.27 9.71
N GLY A 90 -2.22 -9.37 10.73
CA GLY A 90 -2.38 -10.40 11.74
C GLY A 90 -3.77 -10.20 12.34
N ASN A 91 -4.71 -11.03 11.88
CA ASN A 91 -6.09 -11.13 12.31
C ASN A 91 -6.11 -11.47 13.81
N GLN A 92 -5.76 -10.50 14.68
CA GLN A 92 -5.85 -10.65 16.12
C GLN A 92 -7.33 -10.79 16.42
N MET A 93 -7.76 -12.04 16.57
CA MET A 93 -9.13 -12.39 16.94
C MET A 93 -9.40 -11.87 18.35
N TRP A 94 -9.77 -10.60 18.44
CA TRP A 94 -10.20 -9.95 19.66
C TRP A 94 -11.65 -10.32 19.93
N CYS A 95 -11.92 -10.83 21.13
CA CYS A 95 -13.28 -11.01 21.59
C CYS A 95 -13.95 -9.64 21.75
N THR A 96 -15.00 -9.37 20.99
CA THR A 96 -15.76 -8.11 21.07
C THR A 96 -16.42 -7.89 22.45
N HIS A 97 -16.67 -8.95 23.22
CA HIS A 97 -17.25 -8.84 24.56
C HIS A 97 -16.24 -8.47 25.65
N CYS A 98 -15.09 -9.14 25.72
CA CYS A 98 -14.11 -8.92 26.79
C CYS A 98 -12.83 -8.21 26.33
N ARG A 99 -12.74 -7.88 25.04
CA ARG A 99 -11.59 -7.24 24.36
C ARG A 99 -10.26 -7.99 24.55
N LYS A 100 -10.30 -9.28 24.88
CA LYS A 100 -9.10 -10.13 25.00
C LYS A 100 -8.81 -10.82 23.66
N PRO A 101 -7.53 -10.92 23.24
CA PRO A 101 -7.14 -11.60 22.01
C PRO A 101 -7.05 -13.14 22.16
N THR A 102 -7.32 -13.65 23.36
CA THR A 102 -7.15 -15.08 23.71
C THR A 102 -8.25 -16.01 23.17
N HIS A 103 -9.37 -15.48 22.70
CA HIS A 103 -10.51 -16.28 22.24
C HIS A 103 -11.43 -15.49 21.31
N LYS A 104 -12.24 -16.20 20.52
CA LYS A 104 -13.31 -15.62 19.70
C LYS A 104 -14.54 -15.28 20.55
N THR A 105 -15.30 -14.26 20.15
CA THR A 105 -16.54 -13.83 20.85
C THR A 105 -17.53 -14.96 21.13
N GLU A 106 -17.69 -15.90 20.20
CA GLU A 106 -18.58 -17.06 20.32
C GLU A 106 -18.21 -17.99 21.49
N ASN A 107 -16.93 -18.03 21.84
CA ASN A 107 -16.38 -18.86 22.91
C ASN A 107 -16.13 -18.07 24.20
N CYS A 108 -16.59 -16.82 24.28
CA CYS A 108 -16.43 -16.00 25.47
C CYS A 108 -17.27 -16.54 26.62
N PHE A 109 -16.63 -16.82 27.77
CA PHE A 109 -17.35 -17.29 28.95
C PHE A 109 -18.37 -16.26 29.45
N SER A 110 -18.08 -14.96 29.26
CA SER A 110 -18.95 -13.85 29.66
C SER A 110 -20.24 -13.74 28.83
N SER A 111 -20.27 -14.28 27.60
CA SER A 111 -21.48 -14.29 26.75
C SER A 111 -22.36 -15.52 26.95
N LYS A 112 -21.90 -16.52 27.73
CA LYS A 112 -22.66 -17.75 28.02
C LYS A 112 -23.65 -17.60 29.19
N LYS A 113 -23.82 -16.40 29.76
CA LYS A 113 -24.95 -16.13 30.66
C LYS A 113 -26.16 -15.74 29.82
N GLU A 114 -27.23 -16.52 29.97
CA GLU A 114 -28.58 -16.35 29.38
C GLU A 114 -28.85 -16.99 28.02
N LYS A 115 -28.94 -18.33 28.03
CA LYS A 115 -30.06 -19.02 27.37
C LYS A 115 -30.75 -19.96 28.36
N LYS A 116 -31.43 -19.37 29.35
CA LYS A 116 -32.49 -20.05 30.09
C LYS A 116 -33.81 -19.34 29.78
N LEU A 117 -34.80 -20.13 29.35
CA LEU A 117 -36.21 -19.81 29.16
C LEU A 117 -36.59 -18.86 28.01
N PHE A 118 -36.94 -19.46 26.87
CA PHE A 118 -38.21 -19.16 26.19
C PHE A 118 -38.76 -20.46 25.57
N LYS A 119 -39.16 -21.39 26.44
CA LYS A 119 -40.16 -22.42 26.10
C LYS A 119 -41.50 -21.85 26.57
N THR A 120 -42.17 -21.04 25.75
CA THR A 120 -43.59 -20.65 25.92
C THR A 120 -44.07 -19.79 24.74
N THR A 121 -44.05 -20.32 23.51
CA THR A 121 -44.92 -19.78 22.45
C THR A 121 -45.32 -20.81 21.37
N LEU A 122 -45.40 -22.10 21.73
CA LEU A 122 -46.01 -23.11 20.85
C LEU A 122 -47.30 -23.73 21.42
N GLU A 123 -47.65 -23.49 22.69
CA GLU A 123 -48.91 -23.98 23.28
C GLU A 123 -50.10 -23.01 23.13
N ASN A 124 -49.87 -21.71 22.90
CA ASN A 124 -50.98 -20.77 22.68
C ASN A 124 -51.55 -20.77 21.26
N LYS A 125 -50.97 -21.53 20.31
CA LYS A 125 -51.54 -21.67 18.97
C LYS A 125 -52.54 -22.83 18.83
N ARG A 126 -52.58 -23.78 19.78
CA ARG A 126 -53.57 -24.87 19.78
C ARG A 126 -54.84 -24.54 20.57
N ARG A 127 -54.78 -23.62 21.54
CA ARG A 127 -55.96 -23.23 22.34
C ARG A 127 -56.91 -22.24 21.65
N PHE A 128 -56.45 -21.55 20.60
CA PHE A 128 -57.27 -20.62 19.81
C PHE A 128 -57.87 -21.21 18.52
N GLN A 129 -57.53 -22.46 18.16
CA GLN A 129 -58.20 -23.19 17.07
C GLN A 129 -59.35 -24.08 17.58
N SER A 130 -59.37 -24.45 18.87
CA SER A 130 -60.46 -25.23 19.47
C SER A 130 -61.71 -24.41 19.80
N LEU A 131 -61.62 -23.07 19.84
CA LEU A 131 -62.75 -22.16 20.14
C LEU A 131 -63.42 -21.59 18.88
N LYS A 132 -62.93 -21.92 17.68
CA LYS A 132 -63.56 -21.54 16.39
C LYS A 132 -64.36 -22.66 15.74
N GLN A 133 -64.49 -23.82 16.38
CA GLN A 133 -65.18 -24.98 15.81
C GLN A 133 -66.49 -25.38 16.53
N GLU A 134 -66.90 -24.64 17.57
CA GLU A 134 -68.18 -24.84 18.27
C GLU A 134 -69.24 -23.74 18.00
N ASN A 135 -69.08 -22.92 16.95
CA ASN A 135 -70.10 -21.95 16.52
C ASN A 135 -70.39 -22.01 15.00
N SER A 136 -70.26 -23.20 14.40
CA SER A 136 -70.74 -23.47 13.02
C SER A 136 -71.60 -24.72 12.92
N ASP A 137 -72.28 -25.10 14.01
CA ASP A 137 -73.39 -26.06 13.97
C ASP A 137 -74.56 -25.53 14.81
N LYS A 138 -75.30 -24.58 14.23
CA LYS A 138 -76.74 -24.36 14.42
C LYS A 138 -77.29 -23.45 13.32
#